data_AF-A0A370U136-F1
#
_entry.id   AF-A0A370U136-F1
#
_cell.length_a   1.000
_cell.length_b   1.000
_cell.length_c   1.000
_cell.angle_alpha   90.00
_cell.angle_beta   90.00
_cell.angle_gamma   90.00
#
_symmetry.space_group_name_H-M   'P 1'
#
loop_
_entity.id
_entity.type
_entity.pdbx_description
1 polymer ?
#
loop_
_entity_poly.entity_id
_entity_poly.type
_entity_poly.pdbx_seq_one_letter_code
_entity_poly.pdbx_strand_id
1 'polypeptide(L)'
;MSGRQPKFSQTTLIDTTPLPADIPPVTEIGTSSAPLLSASFFIGARCRPYNDDFMQCKDQNPGRGELDCLKEGRRVTRCAKSVIGAEMQWDSPMHCAAETTTSLRGGCGVP
;
A
#
# COMPACT_ATOMS: atom_id res chain seq x y z
N MET A 1 -5.07 12.26 9.50
CA MET A 1 -5.72 10.94 9.71
C MET A 1 -6.78 11.09 10.80
N SER A 2 -8.06 11.01 10.43
CA SER A 2 -9.16 11.12 11.39
C SER A 2 -9.17 9.87 12.29
N GLY A 3 -8.60 9.98 13.50
CA GLY A 3 -8.42 8.86 14.45
C GLY A 3 -9.70 8.43 15.18
N ARG A 4 -10.88 8.60 14.57
CA ARG A 4 -12.16 8.32 15.22
C ARG A 4 -12.52 6.85 15.09
N GLN A 5 -12.77 6.19 16.22
CA GLN A 5 -13.27 4.82 16.25
C GLN A 5 -14.65 4.74 15.57
N PRO A 6 -14.87 3.78 14.65
CA PRO A 6 -16.16 3.61 14.01
C PRO A 6 -17.20 3.16 15.04
N LYS A 7 -18.35 3.82 15.06
CA LYS A 7 -19.53 3.35 15.79
C LYS A 7 -20.35 2.51 14.82
N PHE A 8 -20.87 1.38 15.28
CA PHE A 8 -21.58 0.43 14.44
C PHE A 8 -22.86 1.03 13.85
N SER A 9 -22.80 1.41 12.57
CA SER A 9 -23.95 1.72 11.71
C SER A 9 -24.02 0.65 10.63
N GLN A 10 -25.14 -0.07 10.53
CA GLN A 10 -25.31 -1.26 9.69
C GLN A 10 -25.42 -0.98 8.17
N THR A 11 -25.21 0.25 7.73
CA THR A 11 -25.37 0.65 6.32
C THR A 11 -24.01 0.98 5.70
N THR A 12 -23.59 0.17 4.73
CA THR A 12 -22.41 0.44 3.89
C THR A 12 -22.82 1.43 2.79
N LEU A 13 -22.28 2.66 2.84
CA LEU A 13 -22.44 3.64 1.77
C LEU A 13 -21.28 3.49 0.78
N ILE A 14 -21.59 3.15 -0.47
CA ILE A 14 -20.62 3.02 -1.56
C ILE A 14 -20.86 4.17 -2.53
N ASP A 15 -19.83 4.96 -2.79
CA ASP A 15 -19.84 5.97 -3.84
C ASP A 15 -19.40 5.33 -5.16
N THR A 16 -20.22 5.48 -6.20
CA THR A 16 -19.98 4.94 -7.54
C THR A 16 -19.45 6.00 -8.52
N THR A 17 -19.09 7.20 -8.04
CA THR A 17 -18.53 8.25 -8.89
C THR A 17 -17.21 7.81 -9.53
N PRO A 18 -17.09 7.87 -10.86
CA PRO A 18 -15.85 7.52 -11.54
C PRO A 18 -14.79 8.61 -11.35
N LEU A 19 -13.52 8.22 -11.49
CA LEU A 19 -12.40 9.17 -11.40
C LEU A 19 -12.49 10.24 -12.52
N PRO A 20 -12.22 11.53 -12.23
CA PRO A 20 -12.19 12.58 -13.24
C PRO A 20 -11.20 12.28 -14.38
N ALA A 21 -11.57 12.64 -15.62
CA ALA A 21 -10.80 12.31 -16.82
C ALA A 21 -9.38 12.92 -16.86
N ASP A 22 -9.13 14.00 -16.12
CA ASP A 22 -7.82 14.66 -16.04
C ASP A 22 -6.77 13.81 -15.30
N ILE A 23 -7.20 12.83 -14.51
CA ILE A 23 -6.32 11.97 -13.72
C ILE A 23 -6.16 10.63 -14.46
N PRO A 24 -4.96 10.30 -14.98
CA PRO A 24 -4.75 9.04 -15.67
C PRO A 24 -4.96 7.85 -14.72
N PRO A 25 -5.55 6.75 -15.22
CA PRO A 25 -5.79 5.55 -14.43
C PRO A 25 -4.48 4.88 -14.02
N VAL A 26 -4.50 4.26 -12.84
CA VAL A 26 -3.36 3.56 -12.24
C VAL A 26 -3.80 2.12 -12.00
N THR A 27 -2.87 1.18 -12.18
CA THR A 27 -3.16 -0.18 -11.74
C THR A 27 -2.81 -0.32 -10.27
N GLU A 28 -3.83 -0.65 -9.46
CA GLU A 28 -3.68 -0.91 -8.04
C GLU A 28 -2.83 -2.16 -7.77
N ILE A 29 -2.30 -2.24 -6.55
CA ILE A 29 -1.38 -3.30 -6.10
C ILE A 29 -2.08 -4.66 -6.01
N GLY A 30 -3.35 -4.69 -5.60
CA GLY A 30 -4.19 -5.90 -5.63
C GLY A 30 -3.76 -7.03 -4.70
N THR A 31 -2.98 -6.75 -3.64
CA THR A 31 -2.49 -7.77 -2.69
C THR A 31 -3.18 -7.68 -1.33
N SER A 32 -3.30 -8.81 -0.62
CA SER A 32 -3.74 -8.83 0.77
C SER A 32 -2.63 -8.36 1.74
N SER A 33 -2.96 -8.23 3.02
CA SER A 33 -2.04 -7.70 4.05
C SER A 33 -0.80 -8.57 4.28
N ALA A 34 -0.94 -9.90 4.29
CA ALA A 34 0.17 -10.84 4.46
C ALA A 34 1.26 -10.74 3.35
N PRO A 35 0.94 -10.81 2.04
CA PRO A 35 1.93 -10.63 0.96
C PRO A 35 2.59 -9.26 0.98
N LEU A 36 1.81 -8.22 1.29
CA LEU A 36 2.34 -6.85 1.32
C LEU A 36 3.34 -6.68 2.47
N LEU A 37 3.05 -7.31 3.61
CA LEU A 37 3.91 -7.26 4.79
C LEU A 37 5.21 -8.05 4.59
N SER A 38 5.16 -9.23 3.96
CA SER A 38 6.37 -9.98 3.62
C SER A 38 7.23 -9.25 2.58
N ALA A 39 6.62 -8.58 1.60
CA ALA A 39 7.32 -7.80 0.58
C ALA A 39 7.79 -6.41 1.06
N SER A 40 7.40 -5.97 2.26
CA SER A 40 7.62 -4.59 2.74
C SER A 40 9.10 -4.16 2.74
N PHE A 41 10.01 -5.06 3.10
CA PHE A 41 11.46 -4.78 3.08
C PHE A 41 11.99 -4.57 1.66
N PHE A 42 11.53 -5.35 0.70
CA PHE A 42 11.93 -5.24 -0.71
C PHE A 42 11.36 -3.99 -1.37
N ILE A 43 10.10 -3.66 -1.07
CA ILE A 43 9.47 -2.40 -1.49
C ILE A 43 10.26 -1.21 -0.91
N GLY A 44 10.64 -1.27 0.37
CA GLY A 44 11.45 -0.24 1.02
C GLY A 44 12.83 -0.07 0.40
N ALA A 45 13.50 -1.15 0.00
CA ALA A 45 14.82 -1.08 -0.62
C ALA A 45 14.78 -0.52 -2.05
N ARG A 46 13.78 -0.90 -2.85
CA ARG A 46 13.68 -0.51 -4.26
C ARG A 46 12.99 0.83 -4.47
N CYS A 47 11.94 1.11 -3.69
CA CYS A 47 11.06 2.25 -3.91
C CYS A 47 11.30 3.42 -2.95
N ARG A 48 12.38 3.37 -2.15
CA ARG A 48 12.76 4.42 -1.20
C ARG A 48 12.67 5.85 -1.75
N PRO A 49 13.33 6.21 -2.88
CA PRO A 49 13.31 7.59 -3.35
C PRO A 49 11.90 8.08 -3.71
N TYR A 50 11.05 7.20 -4.27
CA TYR A 50 9.68 7.56 -4.64
C TYR A 50 8.78 7.73 -3.41
N ASN A 51 8.99 6.90 -2.39
CA ASN A 51 8.26 7.01 -1.11
C ASN A 51 8.63 8.30 -0.38
N ASP A 52 9.92 8.63 -0.36
CA ASP A 52 10.42 9.84 0.30
C ASP A 52 9.94 11.10 -0.44
N ASP A 53 9.95 11.11 -1.78
CA ASP A 53 9.39 12.20 -2.61
C ASP A 53 7.89 12.42 -2.33
N PHE A 54 7.12 11.35 -2.20
CA PHE A 54 5.69 11.43 -1.88
C PHE A 54 5.45 12.02 -0.49
N MET A 55 6.21 11.57 0.52
CA MET A 55 6.11 12.09 1.88
C MET A 55 6.52 13.55 1.95
N GLN A 56 7.60 13.93 1.25
CA GLN A 56 8.04 15.31 1.18
C GLN A 56 7.01 16.22 0.49
N CYS A 57 6.41 15.78 -0.62
CA CYS A 57 5.35 16.52 -1.30
C CYS A 57 4.14 16.76 -0.39
N LYS A 58 3.75 15.75 0.37
CA LYS A 58 2.63 15.82 1.31
C LYS A 58 2.92 16.79 2.46
N ASP A 59 4.14 16.78 2.98
CA ASP A 59 4.56 17.65 4.09
C ASP A 59 4.68 19.12 3.65
N GLN A 60 5.06 19.37 2.40
CA GLN A 60 5.15 20.72 1.82
C GLN A 60 3.78 21.35 1.51
N ASN A 61 2.73 20.53 1.32
CA ASN A 61 1.38 20.99 0.94
C ASN A 61 0.34 20.59 1.99
N PRO A 62 0.38 21.18 3.21
CA PRO A 62 -0.57 20.84 4.26
C PRO A 62 -2.02 21.14 3.82
N GLY A 63 -2.85 20.10 3.79
CA GLY A 63 -4.27 20.19 3.43
C GLY A 63 -4.59 20.07 1.93
N ARG A 64 -3.57 20.06 1.04
CA ARG A 64 -3.75 19.77 -0.40
C ARG A 64 -2.92 18.58 -0.89
N GLY A 65 -2.16 17.94 0.00
CA GLY A 65 -1.29 16.80 -0.33
C GLY A 65 -2.04 15.65 -1.03
N GLU A 66 -3.31 15.41 -0.73
CA GLU A 66 -4.13 14.38 -1.37
C GLU A 66 -4.41 14.64 -2.86
N LEU A 67 -4.45 15.90 -3.30
CA LEU A 67 -4.72 16.27 -4.69
C LEU A 67 -3.44 16.58 -5.46
N ASP A 68 -2.54 17.35 -4.86
CA ASP A 68 -1.35 17.86 -5.55
C ASP A 68 -0.27 16.78 -5.70
N CYS A 69 -0.22 15.80 -4.80
CA CYS A 69 0.79 14.73 -4.81
C CYS A 69 0.33 13.45 -5.53
N LEU A 70 -0.80 13.48 -6.25
CA LEU A 70 -1.30 12.31 -6.99
C LEU A 70 -0.25 11.78 -7.97
N LYS A 71 0.52 12.65 -8.62
CA LYS A 71 1.60 12.24 -9.54
C LYS A 71 2.66 11.39 -8.85
N GLU A 72 3.03 11.77 -7.62
CA GLU A 72 4.01 11.04 -6.80
C GLU A 72 3.46 9.71 -6.30
N GLY A 73 2.21 9.72 -5.83
CA GLY A 73 1.51 8.50 -5.43
C GLY A 73 1.50 7.45 -6.54
N ARG A 74 1.25 7.86 -7.79
CA ARG A 74 1.30 6.95 -8.96
C ARG A 74 2.67 6.30 -9.17
N ARG A 75 3.75 7.04 -8.92
CA ARG A 75 5.12 6.52 -9.06
C ARG A 75 5.38 5.44 -8.02
N VAL A 76 4.96 5.67 -6.78
CA VAL A 76 5.05 4.71 -5.67
C VAL A 76 4.29 3.42 -6.00
N THR A 77 3.02 3.51 -6.39
CA THR A 77 2.18 2.33 -6.70
C THR A 77 2.76 1.51 -7.85
N ARG A 78 3.29 2.17 -8.89
CA ARG A 78 3.95 1.48 -10.01
C ARG A 78 5.23 0.76 -9.59
N CYS A 79 6.03 1.39 -8.73
CA CYS A 79 7.25 0.77 -8.20
C CYS A 79 6.90 -0.44 -7.33
N ALA A 80 5.97 -0.32 -6.39
CA ALA A 80 5.53 -1.41 -5.54
C ALA A 80 4.98 -2.60 -6.34
N LYS A 81 4.19 -2.31 -7.38
CA LYS A 81 3.68 -3.34 -8.29
C LYS A 81 4.79 -4.08 -9.04
N SER A 82 5.87 -3.38 -9.43
CA SER A 82 7.01 -4.04 -10.10
C SER A 82 7.76 -5.02 -9.21
N VAL A 83 7.84 -4.73 -7.90
CA VAL A 83 8.43 -5.63 -6.90
C VAL A 83 7.53 -6.85 -6.75
N ILE A 84 6.27 -6.65 -6.37
CA ILE A 84 5.30 -7.74 -6.15
C ILE A 84 5.09 -8.61 -7.39
N GLY A 85 5.04 -8.02 -8.59
CA GLY A 85 4.86 -8.75 -9.85
C GLY A 85 6.08 -9.57 -10.25
N ALA A 86 7.29 -9.16 -9.85
CA ALA A 86 8.50 -9.98 -10.02
C ALA A 86 8.57 -11.11 -8.97
N GLU A 87 7.84 -10.96 -7.86
CA GLU A 87 7.94 -11.81 -6.67
C GLU A 87 6.83 -12.87 -6.54
N MET A 88 5.96 -13.05 -7.55
CA MET A 88 4.94 -14.12 -7.56
C MET A 88 5.51 -15.56 -7.54
N GLN A 89 6.83 -15.73 -7.40
CA GLN A 89 7.51 -17.03 -7.25
C GLN A 89 7.63 -17.50 -5.78
N TRP A 90 7.18 -16.73 -4.77
CA TRP A 90 7.25 -17.12 -3.36
C TRP A 90 6.02 -17.90 -2.88
N ASP A 91 5.78 -19.09 -3.43
CA ASP A 91 4.66 -19.96 -3.01
C ASP A 91 4.83 -20.58 -1.59
N SER A 92 6.03 -20.56 -0.99
CA SER A 92 6.30 -21.33 0.24
C SER A 92 6.30 -20.56 1.58
N PRO A 93 6.79 -19.31 1.72
CA PRO A 93 6.76 -18.61 3.02
C PRO A 93 5.50 -17.76 3.27
N MET A 94 4.66 -17.53 2.25
CA MET A 94 3.55 -16.57 2.33
C MET A 94 2.34 -17.05 3.15
N HIS A 95 2.17 -18.37 3.29
CA HIS A 95 1.06 -18.95 4.05
C HIS A 95 1.19 -18.69 5.56
N CYS A 96 2.40 -18.51 6.08
CA CYS A 96 2.64 -18.46 7.52
C CYS A 96 2.39 -17.05 8.13
N ALA A 97 2.53 -15.98 7.34
CA ALA A 97 2.24 -14.61 7.77
C ALA A 97 0.73 -14.30 7.90
N ALA A 98 -0.15 -15.10 7.30
CA ALA A 98 -1.60 -14.95 7.44
C ALA A 98 -2.12 -15.43 8.82
N GLU A 99 -1.37 -16.29 9.50
CA GLU A 99 -1.78 -16.92 10.76
C GLU A 99 -1.30 -16.15 12.01
N THR A 100 -0.18 -15.43 11.91
CA THR A 100 0.34 -14.61 13.01
C THR A 100 -0.18 -13.19 12.95
N THR A 101 -0.62 -12.66 14.09
CA THR A 101 -1.07 -11.28 14.31
C THR A 101 0.00 -10.24 13.95
N THR A 102 0.24 -9.97 12.66
CA THR A 102 1.10 -8.87 12.14
C THR A 102 2.51 -8.78 12.75
N SER A 103 2.93 -9.81 13.49
CA SER A 103 4.11 -9.81 14.34
C SER A 103 5.20 -10.55 13.62
N LEU A 104 6.13 -9.78 13.04
CA LEU A 104 7.39 -10.30 12.48
C LEU A 104 8.28 -10.97 13.55
N ARG A 105 7.88 -10.96 14.83
CA ARG A 105 8.59 -11.61 15.94
C ARG A 105 8.14 -13.05 16.21
N GLY A 106 7.03 -13.51 15.60
CA GLY A 106 6.61 -14.90 15.66
C GLY A 106 7.31 -15.70 14.57
N GLY A 107 8.20 -16.61 14.96
CA GLY A 107 8.97 -17.42 14.01
C GLY A 107 8.07 -18.15 13.02
N CYS A 108 8.11 -17.73 11.77
CA CYS A 108 7.97 -18.67 10.67
C CYS A 108 9.27 -19.49 10.70
N GLY A 109 9.19 -20.69 11.27
CA GLY A 109 10.33 -21.57 11.46
C GLY A 109 11.12 -21.72 10.16
N VAL A 110 12.40 -21.38 10.26
CA VAL A 110 13.45 -22.02 9.47
C VAL A 110 14.29 -22.71 10.56
N PRO A 111 14.56 -24.03 10.53
CA PRO A 111 14.23 -25.06 9.53
C PRO A 111 12.92 -25.84 9.78
#